data_AF-A0A938DPP0-F1
#
_entry.id   AF-A0A938DPP0-F1
#
_cell.length_a   1.000
_cell.length_b   1.000
_cell.length_c   1.000
_cell.angle_alpha   90.00
_cell.angle_beta   90.00
_cell.angle_gamma   90.00
#
_symmetry.space_group_name_H-M   'P 1'
#
loop_
_entity.id
_entity.type
_entity.pdbx_description
1 polymer ?
#
loop_
_entity_poly.entity_id
_entity_poly.type
_entity_poly.pdbx_seq_one_letter_code
_entity_poly.pdbx_strand_id
1 'polypeptide(L)'
;MTDTTTTLDAVTTPVAPAESPWRWRLAHRPDVRFGHAAGGVAGLLVAAACFAAVVGISPDDDPQIPGVGIHLGLIVVALIAGWKVRGPVRSAAVAALAIAIPMLWLFAIFGDDGGGGRGDFRLLLLLTTGSYAVLYLLTWTRGRAVLLGLALLFAANWVVFEVASQDVPFAADVAGQTLSGGVGDPDVVTGGDKATETGIAELIVAGVLLGAGVVLDRRRKPGAATPCLLVGGINAVAAAVVLGADIDNVYTLGGFVLLAGVAIGLAGTLGRRRGTSWIGALVALAGAVIMVVKGTTQTASDGGSDAAWSFAGYALVAAAILLVVGILVARAFDEPIDGGEPAPPRPPTAALQDFSQRLYAAAQQQASAG
;
A
#
# COMPACT_ATOMS: atom_id res chain seq x y z
N MET A 1 -33.82 -53.71 -41.39
CA MET A 1 -32.69 -53.59 -40.44
C MET A 1 -31.99 -52.30 -40.76
N THR A 2 -32.36 -51.23 -40.07
CA THR A 2 -31.80 -49.89 -40.24
C THR A 2 -31.16 -49.55 -38.91
N ASP A 3 -29.83 -49.59 -38.89
CA ASP A 3 -29.00 -49.20 -37.77
C ASP A 3 -29.11 -47.68 -37.55
N THR A 4 -29.96 -47.30 -36.60
CA THR A 4 -30.00 -45.94 -36.04
C THR A 4 -29.02 -45.86 -34.86
N THR A 5 -27.73 -46.03 -35.14
CA THR A 5 -26.66 -45.62 -34.22
C THR A 5 -26.43 -44.13 -34.37
N THR A 6 -27.38 -43.33 -33.89
CA THR A 6 -27.16 -41.92 -33.56
C THR A 6 -26.15 -41.87 -32.42
N THR A 7 -24.88 -41.74 -32.77
CA THR A 7 -23.81 -41.32 -31.88
C THR A 7 -24.18 -39.97 -31.27
N LEU A 8 -24.70 -40.01 -30.04
CA LEU A 8 -24.65 -38.88 -29.12
C LEU A 8 -23.17 -38.59 -28.87
N ASP A 9 -22.54 -37.85 -29.78
CA ASP A 9 -21.37 -37.04 -29.44
C ASP A 9 -21.88 -35.97 -28.48
N ALA A 10 -21.95 -36.38 -27.21
CA ALA A 10 -22.20 -35.50 -26.09
C ALA A 10 -21.16 -34.40 -26.19
N VAL A 11 -21.59 -33.24 -26.66
CA VAL A 11 -20.87 -31.98 -26.59
C VAL A 11 -20.66 -31.70 -25.11
N THR A 12 -19.65 -32.32 -24.52
CA THR A 12 -19.10 -31.95 -23.23
C THR A 12 -18.38 -30.64 -23.47
N THR A 13 -19.13 -29.54 -23.56
CA THR A 13 -18.55 -28.21 -23.37
C THR A 13 -17.74 -28.30 -22.09
N PRO A 14 -16.41 -28.12 -22.14
CA PRO A 14 -15.58 -28.24 -20.95
C PRO A 14 -16.14 -27.23 -19.95
N VAL A 15 -16.70 -27.76 -18.86
CA VAL A 15 -17.20 -26.94 -17.76
C VAL A 15 -15.98 -26.21 -17.25
N ALA A 16 -15.91 -24.91 -17.51
CA ALA A 16 -14.81 -24.09 -17.03
C ALA A 16 -14.71 -24.32 -15.51
N PRO A 17 -13.53 -24.72 -15.00
CA PRO A 17 -13.38 -25.09 -13.61
C PRO A 17 -13.89 -23.93 -12.75
N ALA A 18 -14.83 -24.22 -11.85
CA ALA A 18 -15.44 -23.23 -10.98
C ALA A 18 -14.32 -22.43 -10.29
N GLU A 19 -14.19 -21.16 -10.66
CA GLU A 19 -13.11 -20.33 -10.18
C GLU A 19 -13.28 -20.18 -8.67
N SER A 20 -12.31 -20.66 -7.88
CA SER A 20 -12.47 -20.67 -6.43
C SER A 20 -12.65 -19.23 -5.93
N PRO A 21 -13.45 -19.00 -4.86
CA PRO A 21 -13.66 -17.65 -4.31
C PRO A 21 -12.35 -16.94 -3.97
N TRP A 22 -11.29 -17.70 -3.68
CA TRP A 22 -9.94 -17.19 -3.46
C TRP A 22 -9.26 -16.70 -4.74
N ARG A 23 -9.38 -17.42 -5.86
CA ARG A 23 -8.81 -17.01 -7.16
C ARG A 23 -9.50 -15.78 -7.71
N TRP A 24 -10.84 -15.73 -7.66
CA TRP A 24 -11.61 -14.57 -8.13
C TRP A 24 -11.20 -13.28 -7.41
N ARG A 25 -11.00 -13.33 -6.08
CA ARG A 25 -10.57 -12.18 -5.27
C ARG A 25 -9.12 -11.75 -5.54
N LEU A 26 -8.26 -12.66 -5.97
CA LEU A 26 -6.90 -12.30 -6.40
C LEU A 26 -6.89 -11.59 -7.75
N ALA A 27 -7.89 -11.86 -8.61
CA ALA A 27 -7.97 -11.35 -9.97
C ALA A 27 -8.71 -10.00 -10.11
N HIS A 28 -9.62 -9.64 -9.18
CA HIS A 28 -10.47 -8.44 -9.30
C HIS A 28 -10.06 -7.32 -8.34
N ARG A 29 -10.12 -6.06 -8.82
CA ARG A 29 -9.89 -4.86 -7.99
C ARG A 29 -11.20 -4.46 -7.27
N PRO A 30 -11.15 -4.03 -5.99
CA PRO A 30 -12.32 -3.48 -5.32
C PRO A 30 -12.66 -2.08 -5.84
N ASP A 31 -13.95 -1.82 -6.13
CA ASP A 31 -14.47 -0.48 -6.42
C ASP A 31 -14.12 0.50 -5.31
N VAL A 32 -13.55 1.65 -5.67
CA VAL A 32 -13.31 2.75 -4.75
C VAL A 32 -14.60 3.55 -4.63
N ARG A 33 -15.37 3.30 -3.58
CA ARG A 33 -16.59 4.08 -3.27
C ARG A 33 -16.32 5.03 -2.10
N PHE A 34 -16.79 6.26 -2.18
CA PHE A 34 -16.63 7.28 -1.14
C PHE A 34 -16.97 6.78 0.27
N GLY A 35 -18.05 5.98 0.41
CA GLY A 35 -18.43 5.38 1.68
C GLY A 35 -17.36 4.47 2.31
N HIS A 36 -16.52 3.79 1.50
CA HIS A 36 -15.41 3.00 2.02
C HIS A 36 -14.25 3.87 2.53
N ALA A 37 -13.96 4.98 1.85
CA ALA A 37 -12.96 5.95 2.29
C ALA A 37 -13.41 6.63 3.60
N ALA A 38 -14.64 7.14 3.64
CA ALA A 38 -15.24 7.74 4.83
C ALA A 38 -15.28 6.76 6.01
N GLY A 39 -15.65 5.50 5.75
CA GLY A 39 -15.58 4.44 6.74
C GLY A 39 -14.16 4.22 7.28
N GLY A 40 -13.15 4.18 6.40
CA GLY A 40 -11.75 4.09 6.81
C GLY A 40 -11.31 5.25 7.70
N VAL A 41 -11.64 6.49 7.34
CA VAL A 41 -11.35 7.67 8.16
C VAL A 41 -12.02 7.57 9.53
N ALA A 42 -13.29 7.17 9.59
CA ALA A 42 -13.99 6.98 10.86
C ALA A 42 -13.30 5.94 11.76
N GLY A 43 -12.82 4.83 11.19
CA GLY A 43 -12.06 3.83 11.93
C GLY A 43 -10.74 4.36 12.50
N LEU A 44 -10.02 5.18 11.73
CA LEU A 44 -8.79 5.84 12.18
C LEU A 44 -9.06 6.84 13.32
N LEU A 45 -10.13 7.64 13.21
CA LEU A 45 -10.55 8.58 14.26
C LEU A 45 -10.92 7.86 15.56
N VAL A 46 -11.61 6.73 15.48
CA VAL A 46 -11.94 5.91 16.66
C VAL A 46 -10.67 5.40 17.35
N ALA A 47 -9.70 4.88 16.58
CA ALA A 47 -8.43 4.43 17.15
C ALA A 47 -7.63 5.57 17.78
N ALA A 48 -7.59 6.75 17.14
CA ALA A 48 -6.96 7.94 17.70
C ALA A 48 -7.65 8.41 19.00
N ALA A 49 -8.98 8.37 19.05
CA ALA A 49 -9.74 8.69 20.26
C ALA A 49 -9.44 7.71 21.40
N CYS A 50 -9.30 6.40 21.11
CA CYS A 50 -8.88 5.41 22.10
C CYS A 50 -7.47 5.71 22.65
N PHE A 51 -6.52 6.07 21.79
CA PHE A 51 -5.19 6.48 22.22
C PHE A 51 -5.23 7.72 23.12
N ALA A 52 -5.94 8.77 22.70
CA ALA A 52 -6.10 10.00 23.49
C ALA A 52 -6.77 9.73 24.85
N ALA A 53 -7.73 8.81 24.91
CA ALA A 53 -8.38 8.41 26.16
C ALA A 53 -7.40 7.73 27.12
N VAL A 54 -6.51 6.87 26.63
CA VAL A 54 -5.47 6.23 27.48
C VAL A 54 -4.56 7.30 28.09
N VAL A 55 -4.06 8.22 27.27
CA VAL A 55 -3.20 9.33 27.72
C VAL A 55 -3.91 10.21 28.76
N GLY A 56 -5.21 10.43 28.60
CA GLY A 56 -5.99 11.24 29.54
C GLY A 56 -6.36 10.55 30.86
N ILE A 57 -6.44 9.22 30.89
CA ILE A 57 -6.79 8.43 32.09
C ILE A 57 -5.57 8.28 33.02
N SER A 58 -4.37 8.28 32.46
CA SER A 58 -3.13 7.98 33.19
C SER A 58 -2.11 9.12 33.09
N PRO A 59 -2.37 10.31 33.70
CA PRO A 59 -1.37 11.37 33.75
C PRO A 59 -0.19 11.02 34.67
N ASP A 60 -0.45 10.28 35.74
CA ASP A 60 0.49 9.95 36.82
C ASP A 60 0.59 8.42 37.09
N ASP A 61 -0.18 7.61 36.35
CA ASP A 61 -0.29 6.16 36.52
C ASP A 61 0.33 5.43 35.31
N ASP A 62 0.75 4.17 35.51
CA ASP A 62 1.22 3.25 34.46
C ASP A 62 0.17 3.11 33.31
N PRO A 63 0.42 3.68 32.11
CA PRO A 63 -0.51 3.62 30.98
C PRO A 63 -0.58 2.23 30.32
N GLN A 64 0.24 1.26 30.73
CA GLN A 64 0.28 -0.09 30.15
C GLN A 64 -1.08 -0.78 30.26
N ILE A 65 -1.65 -0.85 31.45
CA ILE A 65 -2.90 -1.56 31.71
C ILE A 65 -4.08 -0.97 30.93
N PRO A 66 -4.42 0.33 31.05
CA PRO A 66 -5.52 0.92 30.28
C PRO A 66 -5.23 0.91 28.78
N GLY A 67 -3.97 1.14 28.38
CA GLY A 67 -3.52 1.11 27.00
C GLY A 67 -3.76 -0.23 26.31
N VAL A 68 -3.29 -1.31 26.93
CA VAL A 68 -3.47 -2.68 26.45
C VAL A 68 -4.95 -3.06 26.45
N GLY A 69 -5.67 -2.80 27.54
CA GLY A 69 -7.08 -3.16 27.67
C GLY A 69 -7.97 -2.51 26.61
N ILE A 70 -7.83 -1.19 26.41
CA ILE A 70 -8.64 -0.43 25.44
C ILE A 70 -8.34 -0.88 24.01
N HIS A 71 -7.06 -1.00 23.63
CA HIS A 71 -6.69 -1.37 22.26
C HIS A 71 -7.00 -2.83 21.94
N LEU A 72 -6.86 -3.75 22.90
CA LEU A 72 -7.29 -5.13 22.74
C LEU A 72 -8.80 -5.21 22.53
N GLY A 73 -9.58 -4.46 23.33
CA GLY A 73 -11.03 -4.33 23.15
C GLY A 73 -11.40 -3.81 21.76
N LEU A 74 -10.73 -2.74 21.29
CA LEU A 74 -10.94 -2.19 19.96
C LEU A 74 -10.62 -3.20 18.85
N ILE A 75 -9.53 -3.96 18.99
CA ILE A 75 -9.16 -5.02 18.04
C ILE A 75 -10.27 -6.09 17.97
N VAL A 76 -10.74 -6.58 19.12
CA VAL A 76 -11.81 -7.58 19.18
C VAL A 76 -13.09 -7.06 18.52
N VAL A 77 -13.52 -5.84 18.87
CA VAL A 77 -14.71 -5.20 18.28
C VAL A 77 -14.55 -5.02 16.77
N ALA A 78 -13.39 -4.55 16.31
CA ALA A 78 -13.11 -4.38 14.89
C ALA A 78 -13.13 -5.71 14.13
N LEU A 79 -12.57 -6.79 14.70
CA LEU A 79 -12.63 -8.13 14.10
C LEU A 79 -14.07 -8.64 14.00
N ILE A 80 -14.88 -8.50 15.06
CA ILE A 80 -16.29 -8.92 15.06
C ILE A 80 -17.10 -8.10 14.06
N ALA A 81 -16.96 -6.77 14.07
CA ALA A 81 -17.68 -5.86 13.18
C ALA A 81 -17.27 -6.10 11.71
N GLY A 82 -15.97 -6.26 11.44
CA GLY A 82 -15.44 -6.57 10.12
C GLY A 82 -15.93 -7.93 9.60
N TRP A 83 -16.17 -8.89 10.49
CA TRP A 83 -16.71 -10.19 10.13
C TRP A 83 -18.21 -10.12 9.81
N LYS A 84 -19.00 -9.54 10.74
CA LYS A 84 -20.47 -9.56 10.68
C LYS A 84 -21.07 -8.52 9.73
N VAL A 85 -20.51 -7.31 9.68
CA VAL A 85 -21.10 -6.18 8.95
C VAL A 85 -20.39 -6.01 7.61
N ARG A 86 -21.13 -5.69 6.54
CA ARG A 86 -20.60 -5.42 5.19
C ARG A 86 -20.53 -3.91 4.92
N GLY A 87 -19.87 -3.50 3.84
CA GLY A 87 -19.83 -2.11 3.41
C GLY A 87 -18.81 -1.25 4.18
N PRO A 88 -19.08 0.05 4.38
CA PRO A 88 -18.18 1.02 5.02
C PRO A 88 -17.61 0.59 6.38
N VAL A 89 -18.41 -0.10 7.19
CA VAL A 89 -18.00 -0.59 8.53
C VAL A 89 -16.80 -1.53 8.46
N ARG A 90 -16.66 -2.30 7.37
CA ARG A 90 -15.45 -3.14 7.17
C ARG A 90 -14.20 -2.31 6.94
N SER A 91 -14.32 -1.20 6.21
CA SER A 91 -13.19 -0.29 6.00
C SER A 91 -12.80 0.39 7.30
N ALA A 92 -13.78 0.79 8.12
CA ALA A 92 -13.56 1.31 9.46
C ALA A 92 -12.84 0.30 10.35
N ALA A 93 -13.30 -0.95 10.37
CA ALA A 93 -12.65 -2.01 11.13
C ALA A 93 -11.18 -2.24 10.71
N VAL A 94 -10.89 -2.25 9.41
CA VAL A 94 -9.51 -2.43 8.92
C VAL A 94 -8.63 -1.24 9.29
N ALA A 95 -9.14 -0.01 9.18
CA ALA A 95 -8.40 1.19 9.57
C ALA A 95 -8.18 1.25 11.09
N ALA A 96 -9.17 0.86 11.89
CA ALA A 96 -9.03 0.75 13.33
C ALA A 96 -7.96 -0.29 13.69
N LEU A 97 -7.95 -1.47 13.05
CA LEU A 97 -6.90 -2.49 13.24
C LEU A 97 -5.51 -1.98 12.81
N ALA A 98 -5.44 -1.16 11.76
CA ALA A 98 -4.19 -0.57 11.29
C ALA A 98 -3.53 0.33 12.34
N ILE A 99 -4.30 0.93 13.24
CA ILE A 99 -3.75 1.78 14.31
C ILE A 99 -3.70 1.02 15.64
N ALA A 100 -4.73 0.26 15.96
CA ALA A 100 -4.87 -0.36 17.28
C ALA A 100 -3.82 -1.45 17.55
N ILE A 101 -3.36 -2.17 16.53
CA ILE A 101 -2.35 -3.23 16.68
C ILE A 101 -0.98 -2.68 17.11
N PRO A 102 -0.37 -1.71 16.41
CA PRO A 102 0.89 -1.13 16.85
C PRO A 102 0.72 -0.44 18.21
N MET A 103 -0.42 0.22 18.47
CA MET A 103 -0.68 0.85 19.76
C MET A 103 -0.78 -0.16 20.91
N LEU A 104 -1.42 -1.32 20.68
CA LEU A 104 -1.46 -2.41 21.65
C LEU A 104 -0.04 -2.82 22.07
N TRP A 105 0.86 -3.03 21.10
CA TRP A 105 2.23 -3.42 21.39
C TRP A 105 3.05 -2.27 21.97
N LEU A 106 2.80 -1.03 21.56
CA LEU A 106 3.42 0.15 22.13
C LEU A 106 3.13 0.23 23.63
N PHE A 107 1.86 0.19 24.04
CA PHE A 107 1.52 0.20 25.47
C PHE A 107 2.01 -1.05 26.20
N ALA A 108 1.93 -2.23 25.57
CA ALA A 108 2.36 -3.46 26.22
C ALA A 108 3.86 -3.49 26.55
N ILE A 109 4.69 -2.81 25.75
CA ILE A 109 6.15 -2.85 25.87
C ILE A 109 6.70 -1.60 26.56
N PHE A 110 6.18 -0.41 26.24
CA PHE A 110 6.69 0.89 26.70
C PHE A 110 5.80 1.54 27.78
N GLY A 111 4.79 0.81 28.28
CA GLY A 111 3.87 1.35 29.27
C GLY A 111 4.46 1.43 30.68
N ASP A 112 5.43 0.57 31.02
CA ASP A 112 6.16 0.73 32.27
C ASP A 112 7.22 1.84 32.14
N ASP A 113 7.51 2.55 33.24
CA ASP A 113 8.41 3.73 33.27
C ASP A 113 9.88 3.41 32.90
N GLY A 114 10.17 2.19 32.42
CA GLY A 114 11.51 1.66 32.18
C GLY A 114 12.28 2.32 31.05
N GLY A 115 11.63 3.12 30.19
CA GLY A 115 12.25 3.72 29.00
C GLY A 115 12.68 2.65 28.00
N GLY A 116 12.03 2.59 26.83
CA GLY A 116 12.27 1.48 25.91
C GLY A 116 13.63 1.54 25.21
N GLY A 117 14.36 0.43 25.24
CA GLY A 117 15.63 0.25 24.55
C GLY A 117 15.47 -0.28 23.13
N ARG A 118 16.59 -0.45 22.43
CA ARG A 118 16.63 -1.03 21.07
C ARG A 118 15.90 -2.38 20.96
N GLY A 119 16.02 -3.22 21.99
CA GLY A 119 15.34 -4.53 22.07
C GLY A 119 13.82 -4.43 22.05
N ASP A 120 13.28 -3.37 22.66
CA ASP A 120 11.83 -3.15 22.80
C ASP A 120 11.22 -2.68 21.49
N PHE A 121 11.90 -1.78 20.77
CA PHE A 121 11.50 -1.40 19.42
C PHE A 121 11.57 -2.57 18.44
N ARG A 122 12.59 -3.42 18.55
CA ARG A 122 12.67 -4.67 17.78
C ARG A 122 11.44 -5.55 18.03
N LEU A 123 11.08 -5.74 19.30
CA LEU A 123 9.92 -6.53 19.69
C LEU A 123 8.63 -5.92 19.13
N LEU A 124 8.44 -4.60 19.25
CA LEU A 124 7.29 -3.87 18.73
C LEU A 124 7.13 -4.08 17.22
N LEU A 125 8.20 -3.90 16.45
CA LEU A 125 8.17 -4.04 15.00
C LEU A 125 7.86 -5.49 14.59
N LEU A 126 8.48 -6.48 15.23
CA LEU A 126 8.26 -7.90 14.93
C LEU A 126 6.87 -8.37 15.32
N LEU A 127 6.37 -8.00 16.50
CA LEU A 127 5.03 -8.37 16.96
C LEU A 127 3.94 -7.70 16.13
N THR A 128 4.13 -6.44 15.73
CA THR A 128 3.22 -5.74 14.82
C THR A 128 3.22 -6.39 13.43
N THR A 129 4.40 -6.68 12.88
CA THR A 129 4.55 -7.41 11.61
C THR A 129 3.86 -8.77 11.66
N GLY A 130 4.14 -9.56 12.70
CA GLY A 130 3.55 -10.87 12.93
C GLY A 130 2.03 -10.79 13.05
N SER A 131 1.51 -9.82 13.79
CA SER A 131 0.07 -9.59 13.97
C SER A 131 -0.63 -9.30 12.63
N TYR A 132 -0.07 -8.41 11.81
CA TYR A 132 -0.63 -8.14 10.48
C TYR A 132 -0.49 -9.32 9.52
N ALA A 133 0.61 -10.08 9.58
CA ALA A 133 0.80 -11.27 8.76
C ALA A 133 -0.21 -12.37 9.14
N VAL A 134 -0.39 -12.62 10.44
CA VAL A 134 -1.40 -13.55 10.97
C VAL A 134 -2.79 -13.09 10.55
N LEU A 135 -3.14 -11.81 10.73
CA LEU A 135 -4.43 -11.30 10.26
C LEU A 135 -4.56 -11.38 8.75
N TYR A 136 -3.51 -11.15 7.96
CA TYR A 136 -3.56 -11.34 6.51
C TYR A 136 -3.90 -12.79 6.13
N LEU A 137 -3.38 -13.77 6.87
CA LEU A 137 -3.66 -15.19 6.65
C LEU A 137 -5.06 -15.60 7.16
N LEU A 138 -5.47 -15.09 8.32
CA LEU A 138 -6.73 -15.44 8.97
C LEU A 138 -7.94 -14.67 8.41
N THR A 139 -7.76 -13.42 7.96
CA THR A 139 -8.90 -12.55 7.68
C THR A 139 -9.57 -12.85 6.34
N TRP A 140 -10.90 -12.79 6.39
CA TRP A 140 -11.82 -13.00 5.26
C TRP A 140 -12.19 -11.68 4.52
N THR A 141 -11.55 -10.56 4.87
CA THR A 141 -12.00 -9.22 4.45
C THR A 141 -11.37 -8.75 3.13
N ARG A 142 -11.96 -7.71 2.51
CA ARG A 142 -11.37 -7.00 1.36
C ARG A 142 -10.12 -6.18 1.74
N GLY A 143 -9.83 -6.02 3.04
CA GLY A 143 -8.69 -5.28 3.57
C GLY A 143 -7.37 -6.05 3.61
N ARG A 144 -7.32 -7.29 3.11
CA ARG A 144 -6.09 -8.11 3.14
C ARG A 144 -4.88 -7.43 2.49
N ALA A 145 -5.08 -6.71 1.39
CA ALA A 145 -3.98 -5.99 0.74
C ALA A 145 -3.41 -4.89 1.66
N VAL A 146 -4.26 -4.22 2.45
CA VAL A 146 -3.83 -3.22 3.44
C VAL A 146 -3.03 -3.88 4.56
N LEU A 147 -3.53 -4.99 5.12
CA LEU A 147 -2.83 -5.73 6.17
C LEU A 147 -1.48 -6.27 5.69
N LEU A 148 -1.41 -6.79 4.45
CA LEU A 148 -0.14 -7.20 3.84
C LEU A 148 0.80 -6.00 3.64
N GLY A 149 0.27 -4.86 3.18
CA GLY A 149 1.05 -3.63 3.04
C GLY A 149 1.63 -3.18 4.39
N LEU A 150 0.84 -3.20 5.46
CA LEU A 150 1.30 -2.86 6.79
C LEU A 150 2.33 -3.86 7.32
N ALA A 151 2.11 -5.17 7.12
CA ALA A 151 3.10 -6.19 7.48
C ALA A 151 4.44 -5.96 6.76
N LEU A 152 4.40 -5.68 5.46
CA LEU A 152 5.60 -5.39 4.66
C LEU A 152 6.26 -4.09 5.09
N LEU A 153 5.49 -3.05 5.43
CA LEU A 153 6.00 -1.77 5.89
C LEU A 153 6.74 -1.91 7.23
N PHE A 154 6.15 -2.59 8.21
CA PHE A 154 6.81 -2.84 9.49
C PHE A 154 8.00 -3.80 9.36
N ALA A 155 7.94 -4.79 8.47
CA ALA A 155 9.08 -5.66 8.18
C ALA A 155 10.23 -4.89 7.51
N ALA A 156 9.91 -3.99 6.57
CA ALA A 156 10.89 -3.10 5.94
C ALA A 156 11.56 -2.20 6.98
N ASN A 157 10.76 -1.53 7.82
CA ASN A 157 11.27 -0.70 8.91
C ASN A 157 12.14 -1.50 9.89
N TRP A 158 11.79 -2.76 10.20
CA TRP A 158 12.62 -3.62 11.04
C TRP A 158 13.98 -3.92 10.40
N VAL A 159 14.02 -4.24 9.10
CA VAL A 159 15.30 -4.48 8.40
C VAL A 159 16.18 -3.24 8.44
N VAL A 160 15.60 -2.07 8.15
CA VAL A 160 16.32 -0.78 8.17
C VAL A 160 16.84 -0.48 9.57
N PHE A 161 16.00 -0.66 10.59
CA PHE A 161 16.36 -0.47 12.00
C PHE A 161 17.55 -1.36 12.43
N GLU A 162 17.56 -2.64 12.01
CA GLU A 162 18.67 -3.54 12.33
C GLU A 162 19.98 -3.15 11.62
N VAL A 163 19.89 -2.76 10.34
CA VAL A 163 21.08 -2.37 9.56
C VAL A 163 21.65 -1.05 10.06
N ALA A 164 20.79 -0.07 10.31
CA ALA A 164 21.19 1.25 10.80
C ALA A 164 21.70 1.21 12.24
N SER A 165 21.39 0.14 13.00
CA SER A 165 21.74 0.00 14.41
C SER A 165 21.30 1.19 15.26
N GLN A 166 20.16 1.78 14.91
CA GLN A 166 19.58 2.92 15.61
C GLN A 166 18.99 2.48 16.95
N ASP A 167 18.95 3.41 17.91
CA ASP A 167 18.26 3.20 19.19
C ASP A 167 16.74 3.30 19.03
N VAL A 168 16.28 4.13 18.09
CA VAL A 168 14.87 4.37 17.76
C VAL A 168 14.62 4.11 16.27
N PRO A 169 13.47 3.55 15.88
CA PRO A 169 13.13 3.36 14.47
C PRO A 169 13.01 4.70 13.72
N PHE A 170 13.58 4.77 12.52
CA PHE A 170 13.51 5.94 11.63
C PHE A 170 12.11 6.58 11.53
N ALA A 171 11.05 5.77 11.36
CA ALA A 171 9.69 6.29 11.26
C ALA A 171 9.19 6.99 12.55
N ALA A 172 9.64 6.54 13.72
CA ALA A 172 9.31 7.17 15.00
C ALA A 172 10.08 8.48 15.18
N ASP A 173 11.34 8.50 14.77
CA ASP A 173 12.20 9.69 14.81
C ASP A 173 11.64 10.81 13.91
N VAL A 174 11.37 10.48 12.64
CA VAL A 174 10.75 11.41 11.68
C VAL A 174 9.40 11.92 12.18
N ALA A 175 8.57 11.06 12.77
CA ALA A 175 7.27 11.47 13.32
C ALA A 175 7.44 12.41 14.52
N GLY A 176 8.34 12.09 15.45
CA GLY A 176 8.63 12.93 16.62
C GLY A 176 9.17 14.29 16.22
N GLN A 177 10.06 14.35 15.23
CA GLN A 177 10.63 15.59 14.73
C GLN A 177 9.62 16.39 13.90
N THR A 178 8.76 15.75 13.10
CA THR A 178 7.69 16.44 12.35
C THR A 178 6.69 17.11 13.31
N LEU A 179 6.39 16.45 14.42
CA LEU A 179 5.48 16.96 15.45
C LEU A 179 6.11 18.08 16.31
N SER A 180 7.43 18.14 16.41
CA SER A 180 8.15 19.10 17.28
C SER A 180 8.80 20.27 16.53
N GLY A 181 9.29 20.07 15.31
CA GLY A 181 10.11 21.03 14.55
C GLY A 181 9.37 21.83 13.47
N GLY A 182 8.14 21.46 13.13
CA GLY A 182 7.44 22.04 11.98
C GLY A 182 8.02 21.54 10.64
N VAL A 183 7.15 21.36 9.65
CA VAL A 183 7.54 20.81 8.33
C VAL A 183 8.46 21.80 7.61
N GLY A 184 9.76 21.51 7.53
CA GLY A 184 10.68 22.30 6.69
C GLY A 184 12.17 22.32 7.06
N ASP A 185 12.58 21.76 8.21
CA ASP A 185 14.00 21.76 8.60
C ASP A 185 14.73 20.54 8.02
N PRO A 186 15.72 20.71 7.12
CA PRO A 186 16.47 19.60 6.52
C PRO A 186 17.40 18.85 7.48
N ASP A 187 17.77 19.45 8.62
CA ASP A 187 18.60 18.79 9.66
C ASP A 187 17.86 17.66 10.39
N VAL A 188 16.56 17.55 10.17
CA VAL A 188 15.65 16.57 10.77
C VAL A 188 15.95 15.13 10.29
N VAL A 189 16.48 14.92 9.09
CA VAL A 189 16.58 13.56 8.50
C VAL A 189 17.98 12.95 8.61
N THR A 190 19.01 13.72 9.01
CA THR A 190 20.43 13.39 8.77
C THR A 190 21.29 13.16 10.01
N GLY A 191 20.74 13.30 11.22
CA GLY A 191 21.54 13.47 12.44
C GLY A 191 22.40 12.30 12.94
N GLY A 192 22.61 11.22 12.18
CA GLY A 192 23.41 10.07 12.64
C GLY A 192 24.45 9.60 11.63
N ASP A 193 25.60 9.15 12.14
CA ASP A 193 26.73 8.51 11.41
C ASP A 193 26.35 7.25 10.59
N LYS A 194 25.05 6.95 10.47
CA LYS A 194 24.45 5.78 9.84
C LYS A 194 23.43 6.11 8.76
N ALA A 195 23.31 7.39 8.37
CA ALA A 195 22.35 7.81 7.35
C ALA A 195 22.61 7.11 6.00
N THR A 196 23.86 7.06 5.53
CA THR A 196 24.23 6.30 4.33
C THR A 196 23.79 4.83 4.40
N GLU A 197 24.12 4.09 5.47
CA GLU A 197 23.74 2.68 5.62
C GLU A 197 22.22 2.48 5.66
N THR A 198 21.50 3.40 6.31
CA THR A 198 20.02 3.43 6.36
C THR A 198 19.45 3.59 4.96
N GLY A 199 19.93 4.60 4.21
CA GLY A 199 19.47 4.87 2.86
C GLY A 199 19.77 3.73 1.88
N ILE A 200 20.93 3.06 2.00
CA ILE A 200 21.25 1.87 1.21
C ILE A 200 20.30 0.71 1.56
N ALA A 201 20.03 0.47 2.84
CA ALA A 201 19.11 -0.58 3.28
C ALA A 201 17.70 -0.36 2.72
N GLU A 202 17.19 0.87 2.82
CA GLU A 202 15.88 1.26 2.25
C GLU A 202 15.87 1.09 0.73
N LEU A 203 16.94 1.45 0.03
CA LEU A 203 17.05 1.28 -1.42
C LEU A 203 17.00 -0.20 -1.84
N ILE A 204 17.67 -1.08 -1.09
CA ILE A 204 17.63 -2.54 -1.34
C ILE A 204 16.21 -3.06 -1.12
N VAL A 205 15.58 -2.71 0.00
CA VAL A 205 14.20 -3.12 0.32
C VAL A 205 13.23 -2.61 -0.75
N ALA A 206 13.38 -1.36 -1.18
CA ALA A 206 12.60 -0.77 -2.25
C ALA A 206 12.73 -1.56 -3.55
N GLY A 207 13.96 -1.86 -3.98
CA GLY A 207 14.23 -2.63 -5.19
C GLY A 207 13.61 -4.03 -5.15
N VAL A 208 13.75 -4.73 -4.02
CA VAL A 208 13.16 -6.07 -3.81
C VAL A 208 11.63 -6.02 -3.90
N LEU A 209 10.99 -5.07 -3.20
CA LEU A 209 9.53 -4.98 -3.15
C LEU A 209 8.92 -4.48 -4.46
N LEU A 210 9.54 -3.50 -5.13
CA LEU A 210 9.12 -3.05 -6.46
C LEU A 210 9.25 -4.18 -7.48
N GLY A 211 10.38 -4.89 -7.49
CA GLY A 211 10.63 -6.05 -8.35
C GLY A 211 9.63 -7.19 -8.09
N ALA A 212 9.38 -7.53 -6.82
CA ALA A 212 8.39 -8.51 -6.43
C ALA A 212 6.97 -8.11 -6.89
N GLY A 213 6.63 -6.82 -6.77
CA GLY A 213 5.38 -6.25 -7.28
C GLY A 213 5.20 -6.49 -8.79
N VAL A 214 6.22 -6.15 -9.59
CA VAL A 214 6.21 -6.39 -11.04
C VAL A 214 6.08 -7.88 -11.39
N VAL A 215 6.81 -8.76 -10.69
CA VAL A 215 6.72 -10.21 -10.89
C VAL A 215 5.33 -10.75 -10.54
N LEU A 216 4.74 -10.28 -9.45
CA LEU A 216 3.39 -10.67 -9.03
C LEU A 216 2.31 -10.19 -10.01
N ASP A 217 2.46 -9.00 -10.59
CA ASP A 217 1.57 -8.50 -11.64
C ASP A 217 1.65 -9.35 -12.91
N ARG A 218 2.86 -9.71 -13.35
CA ARG A 218 3.05 -10.63 -14.48
C ARG A 218 2.41 -12.00 -14.24
N ARG A 219 2.37 -12.44 -12.99
CA ARG A 219 1.69 -13.67 -12.56
C ARG A 219 0.19 -13.49 -12.32
N ARG A 220 -0.39 -12.34 -12.69
CA ARG A 220 -1.81 -12.01 -12.50
C ARG A 220 -2.26 -12.13 -11.04
N LYS A 221 -1.42 -11.71 -10.10
CA LYS A 221 -1.73 -11.63 -8.65
C LYS A 221 -1.80 -10.17 -8.17
N PRO A 222 -2.64 -9.31 -8.76
CA PRO A 222 -2.64 -7.88 -8.48
C PRO A 222 -2.94 -7.52 -7.02
N GLY A 223 -3.70 -8.36 -6.31
CA GLY A 223 -3.98 -8.16 -4.88
C GLY A 223 -2.74 -8.20 -3.98
N ALA A 224 -1.72 -8.99 -4.32
CA ALA A 224 -0.46 -9.07 -3.59
C ALA A 224 0.60 -8.11 -4.16
N ALA A 225 0.57 -7.83 -5.46
CA ALA A 225 1.49 -6.88 -6.08
C ALA A 225 1.30 -5.44 -5.56
N THR A 226 0.05 -5.01 -5.34
CA THR A 226 -0.26 -3.64 -4.91
C THR A 226 0.48 -3.23 -3.62
N PRO A 227 0.41 -3.98 -2.51
CA PRO A 227 1.14 -3.62 -1.29
C PRO A 227 2.65 -3.65 -1.47
N CYS A 228 3.21 -4.59 -2.25
CA CYS A 228 4.64 -4.58 -2.55
C CYS A 228 5.07 -3.32 -3.30
N LEU A 229 4.31 -2.90 -4.31
CA LEU A 229 4.60 -1.67 -5.06
C LEU A 229 4.46 -0.41 -4.19
N LEU A 230 3.45 -0.37 -3.33
CA LEU A 230 3.22 0.75 -2.42
C LEU A 230 4.36 0.89 -1.42
N VAL A 231 4.68 -0.19 -0.68
CA VAL A 231 5.73 -0.17 0.34
C VAL A 231 7.10 0.00 -0.30
N GLY A 232 7.36 -0.65 -1.44
CA GLY A 232 8.59 -0.45 -2.20
C GLY A 232 8.74 0.99 -2.69
N GLY A 233 7.65 1.64 -3.11
CA GLY A 233 7.67 3.05 -3.50
C GLY A 233 7.93 4.00 -2.33
N ILE A 234 7.33 3.74 -1.16
CA ILE A 234 7.60 4.51 0.06
C ILE A 234 9.09 4.41 0.43
N ASN A 235 9.64 3.19 0.46
CA ASN A 235 11.07 2.98 0.77
C ASN A 235 11.98 3.61 -0.30
N ALA A 236 11.59 3.62 -1.59
CA ALA A 236 12.38 4.27 -2.63
C ALA A 236 12.48 5.79 -2.41
N VAL A 237 11.38 6.43 -1.99
CA VAL A 237 11.36 7.85 -1.67
C VAL A 237 12.14 8.13 -0.39
N ALA A 238 11.94 7.34 0.66
CA ALA A 238 12.70 7.46 1.91
C ALA A 238 14.22 7.35 1.66
N ALA A 239 14.64 6.31 0.92
CA ALA A 239 16.05 6.10 0.56
C ALA A 239 16.62 7.30 -0.20
N ALA A 240 15.85 7.84 -1.14
CA ALA A 240 16.26 9.00 -1.90
C ALA A 240 16.43 10.26 -1.05
N VAL A 241 15.55 10.45 -0.06
CA VAL A 241 15.64 11.57 0.87
C VAL A 241 16.84 11.40 1.79
N VAL A 242 17.02 10.23 2.42
CA VAL A 242 18.12 9.95 3.35
C VAL A 242 19.47 10.05 2.66
N LEU A 243 19.66 9.39 1.50
CA LEU A 243 20.92 9.46 0.74
C LEU A 243 21.19 10.85 0.17
N GLY A 244 20.13 11.57 -0.20
CA GLY A 244 20.23 12.93 -0.71
C GLY A 244 20.67 13.93 0.34
N ALA A 245 20.14 13.76 1.56
CA ALA A 245 20.43 14.64 2.67
C ALA A 245 21.82 14.39 3.26
N ASP A 246 22.30 13.13 3.29
CA ASP A 246 23.65 12.76 3.74
C ASP A 246 24.79 13.43 2.94
N ILE A 247 24.54 13.78 1.66
CA ILE A 247 25.55 14.41 0.78
C ILE A 247 25.58 15.95 0.95
N ASP A 248 24.75 16.52 1.83
CA ASP A 248 24.60 17.97 2.07
C ASP A 248 24.40 18.79 0.78
N ASN A 249 23.87 18.15 -0.27
CA ASN A 249 23.72 18.73 -1.59
C ASN A 249 22.29 18.54 -2.09
N VAL A 250 21.55 19.64 -2.11
CA VAL A 250 20.14 19.67 -2.52
C VAL A 250 19.94 19.23 -3.99
N TYR A 251 20.92 19.44 -4.88
CA TYR A 251 20.84 18.90 -6.23
C TYR A 251 20.90 17.38 -6.24
N THR A 252 21.74 16.80 -5.39
CA THR A 252 21.85 15.36 -5.22
C THR A 252 20.57 14.79 -4.61
N LEU A 253 19.98 15.46 -3.61
CA LEU A 253 18.66 15.14 -3.07
C LEU A 253 17.58 15.12 -4.15
N GLY A 254 17.45 16.22 -4.90
CA GLY A 254 16.47 16.30 -5.98
C GLY A 254 16.70 15.25 -7.08
N GLY A 255 17.97 14.94 -7.38
CA GLY A 255 18.36 13.89 -8.31
C GLY A 255 17.96 12.49 -7.83
N PHE A 256 18.19 12.15 -6.57
CA PHE A 256 17.75 10.88 -6.00
C PHE A 256 16.24 10.75 -5.96
N VAL A 257 15.51 11.80 -5.56
CA VAL A 257 14.04 11.80 -5.56
C VAL A 257 13.50 11.62 -6.98
N LEU A 258 14.15 12.26 -7.97
CA LEU A 258 13.82 12.07 -9.38
C LEU A 258 13.99 10.60 -9.80
N LEU A 259 15.13 9.98 -9.46
CA LEU A 259 15.42 8.59 -9.77
C LEU A 259 14.43 7.62 -9.09
N ALA A 260 14.07 7.87 -7.84
CA ALA A 260 13.04 7.11 -7.14
C ALA A 260 11.69 7.18 -7.87
N GLY A 261 11.28 8.38 -8.30
CA GLY A 261 10.08 8.57 -9.11
C GLY A 261 10.11 7.80 -10.43
N VAL A 262 11.24 7.84 -11.15
CA VAL A 262 11.44 7.06 -12.38
C VAL A 262 11.33 5.55 -12.10
N ALA A 263 11.95 5.04 -11.04
CA ALA A 263 11.89 3.63 -10.67
C ALA A 263 10.45 3.17 -10.34
N ILE A 264 9.70 3.98 -9.58
CA ILE A 264 8.28 3.73 -9.28
C ILE A 264 7.46 3.76 -10.58
N GLY A 265 7.72 4.74 -11.46
CA GLY A 265 7.07 4.90 -12.75
C GLY A 265 7.28 3.69 -13.68
N LEU A 266 8.52 3.22 -13.77
CA LEU A 266 8.90 2.01 -14.51
C LEU A 266 8.26 0.75 -13.92
N ALA A 267 8.25 0.60 -12.60
CA ALA A 267 7.56 -0.52 -11.95
C ALA A 267 6.05 -0.51 -12.26
N GLY A 268 5.42 0.66 -12.25
CA GLY A 268 4.04 0.84 -12.69
C GLY A 268 3.82 0.45 -14.16
N THR A 269 4.70 0.90 -15.05
CA THR A 269 4.65 0.62 -16.49
C THR A 269 4.80 -0.87 -16.77
N LEU A 270 5.81 -1.51 -16.18
CA LEU A 270 6.10 -2.95 -16.31
C LEU A 270 5.00 -3.82 -15.68
N GLY A 271 4.35 -3.33 -14.62
CA GLY A 271 3.20 -3.97 -13.97
C GLY A 271 1.85 -3.67 -14.64
N ARG A 272 1.82 -2.85 -15.71
CA ARG A 272 0.59 -2.36 -16.36
C ARG A 272 -0.37 -1.66 -15.38
N ARG A 273 0.19 -0.82 -14.51
CA ARG A 273 -0.52 -0.05 -13.47
C ARG A 273 -0.41 1.44 -13.73
N ARG A 274 -1.47 2.03 -14.28
CA ARG A 274 -1.60 3.47 -14.48
C ARG A 274 -1.33 4.26 -13.20
N GLY A 275 -2.03 3.93 -12.10
CA GLY A 275 -1.89 4.65 -10.82
C GLY A 275 -0.46 4.69 -10.29
N THR A 276 0.25 3.56 -10.27
CA THR A 276 1.66 3.50 -9.85
C THR A 276 2.56 4.32 -10.78
N SER A 277 2.27 4.31 -12.09
CA SER A 277 3.02 5.10 -13.08
C SER A 277 2.84 6.61 -12.86
N TRP A 278 1.61 7.06 -12.60
CA TRP A 278 1.29 8.45 -12.25
C TRP A 278 1.96 8.90 -10.95
N ILE A 279 1.92 8.07 -9.91
CA ILE A 279 2.61 8.36 -8.65
C ILE A 279 4.12 8.52 -8.89
N GLY A 280 4.73 7.62 -9.66
CA GLY A 280 6.15 7.74 -10.04
C GLY A 280 6.46 9.03 -10.79
N ALA A 281 5.60 9.44 -11.72
CA ALA A 281 5.75 10.70 -12.45
C ALA A 281 5.65 11.93 -11.53
N LEU A 282 4.72 11.93 -10.56
CA LEU A 282 4.58 13.01 -9.57
C LEU A 282 5.81 13.09 -8.65
N VAL A 283 6.33 11.96 -8.19
CA VAL A 283 7.56 11.90 -7.39
C VAL A 283 8.76 12.39 -8.22
N ALA A 284 8.87 11.98 -9.49
CA ALA A 284 9.94 12.43 -10.37
C ALA A 284 9.89 13.95 -10.60
N LEU A 285 8.68 14.49 -10.76
CA LEU A 285 8.42 15.92 -10.86
C LEU A 285 8.83 16.65 -9.56
N ALA A 286 8.51 16.12 -8.39
CA ALA A 286 8.93 16.71 -7.12
C ALA A 286 10.47 16.81 -7.02
N GLY A 287 11.19 15.74 -7.39
CA GLY A 287 12.66 15.76 -7.46
C GLY A 287 13.21 16.81 -8.42
N ALA A 288 12.61 16.95 -9.61
CA ALA A 288 12.97 17.99 -10.57
C ALA A 288 12.74 19.41 -10.00
N VAL A 289 11.59 19.63 -9.34
CA VAL A 289 11.26 20.92 -8.72
C VAL A 289 12.26 21.27 -7.62
N ILE A 290 12.66 20.32 -6.77
CA ILE A 290 13.68 20.55 -5.73
C ILE A 290 14.98 21.08 -6.34
N MET A 291 15.47 20.44 -7.42
CA MET A 291 16.68 20.88 -8.11
C MET A 291 16.54 22.29 -8.70
N VAL A 292 15.41 22.58 -9.34
CA VAL A 292 15.13 23.89 -9.96
C VAL A 292 15.02 24.99 -8.90
N VAL A 293 14.20 24.79 -7.87
CA VAL A 293 13.98 25.78 -6.80
C VAL A 293 15.30 26.13 -6.12
N LYS A 294 16.11 25.13 -5.74
CA LYS A 294 17.37 25.45 -5.07
C LYS A 294 18.36 26.16 -5.99
N GLY A 295 18.51 25.70 -7.24
CA GLY A 295 19.39 26.37 -8.20
C GLY A 295 18.99 27.82 -8.43
N THR A 296 17.71 28.11 -8.37
CA THR A 296 17.21 29.48 -8.52
C THR A 296 17.48 30.34 -7.28
N THR A 297 17.37 29.79 -6.07
CA THR A 297 17.72 30.52 -4.84
C THR A 297 19.21 30.83 -4.71
N GLN A 298 20.10 29.91 -5.11
CA GLN A 298 21.55 30.17 -5.14
C GLN A 298 21.92 31.22 -6.19
N THR A 299 21.34 31.13 -7.39
CA THR A 299 21.63 32.11 -8.45
C THR A 299 21.10 33.51 -8.11
N ALA A 300 19.98 33.60 -7.39
CA ALA A 300 19.40 34.87 -6.94
C ALA A 300 20.17 35.51 -5.77
N SER A 301 20.73 34.70 -4.85
CA SER A 301 21.58 35.23 -3.77
C SER A 301 22.91 35.79 -4.26
N ASP A 302 23.39 35.36 -5.43
CA ASP A 302 24.65 35.79 -6.02
C ASP A 302 24.54 37.11 -6.82
N GLY A 303 23.37 37.78 -6.81
CA GLY A 303 23.21 39.18 -7.21
C GLY A 303 23.29 39.49 -8.71
N GLY A 304 23.38 38.48 -9.58
CA GLY A 304 23.42 38.68 -11.04
C GLY A 304 22.02 38.85 -11.64
N SER A 305 21.81 39.90 -12.43
CA SER A 305 20.58 40.15 -13.21
C SER A 305 20.19 39.03 -14.20
N ASP A 306 21.06 38.03 -14.40
CA ASP A 306 20.87 36.87 -15.26
C ASP A 306 20.14 35.70 -14.57
N ALA A 307 19.86 35.79 -13.27
CA ALA A 307 19.18 34.75 -12.49
C ALA A 307 17.77 34.43 -13.00
N ALA A 308 17.05 35.43 -13.52
CA ALA A 308 15.68 35.27 -14.03
C ALA A 308 15.63 34.49 -15.36
N TRP A 309 16.61 34.68 -16.25
CA TRP A 309 16.69 33.94 -17.52
C TRP A 309 17.13 32.49 -17.30
N SER A 310 17.98 32.26 -16.30
CA SER A 310 18.40 30.93 -15.84
C SER A 310 17.21 30.13 -15.28
N PHE A 311 16.36 30.77 -14.46
CA PHE A 311 15.12 30.21 -13.91
C PHE A 311 14.17 29.72 -15.02
N ALA A 312 13.89 30.58 -16.00
CA ALA A 312 13.01 30.24 -17.11
C ALA A 312 13.57 29.07 -17.94
N GLY A 313 14.89 29.04 -18.16
CA GLY A 313 15.57 27.95 -18.88
C GLY A 313 15.41 26.59 -18.19
N TYR A 314 15.73 26.50 -16.89
CA TYR A 314 15.65 25.24 -16.15
C TYR A 314 14.21 24.75 -15.98
N ALA A 315 13.25 25.65 -15.70
CA ALA A 315 11.84 25.30 -15.61
C ALA A 315 11.29 24.77 -16.94
N LEU A 316 11.71 25.36 -18.07
CA LEU A 316 11.27 24.97 -19.41
C LEU A 316 11.89 23.63 -19.85
N VAL A 317 13.16 23.37 -19.49
CA VAL A 317 13.80 22.06 -19.70
C VAL A 317 13.11 20.97 -18.87
N ALA A 318 12.82 21.23 -17.58
CA ALA A 318 12.09 20.28 -16.74
C ALA A 318 10.68 19.99 -17.29
N ALA A 319 9.94 21.02 -17.69
CA ALA A 319 8.63 20.88 -18.33
C ALA A 319 8.71 20.09 -19.66
N ALA A 320 9.72 20.34 -20.48
CA ALA A 320 9.94 19.62 -21.73
C ALA A 320 10.25 18.13 -21.51
N ILE A 321 11.08 17.80 -20.52
CA ILE A 321 11.37 16.40 -20.15
C ILE A 321 10.09 15.69 -19.69
N LEU A 322 9.30 16.32 -18.82
CA LEU A 322 8.03 15.75 -18.34
C LEU A 322 7.02 15.55 -19.47
N LEU A 323 6.94 16.49 -20.40
CA LEU A 323 6.09 16.40 -21.58
C LEU A 323 6.53 15.25 -22.50
N VAL A 324 7.83 15.09 -22.74
CA VAL A 324 8.36 13.98 -23.54
C VAL A 324 8.10 12.64 -22.87
N VAL A 325 8.33 12.52 -21.56
CA VAL A 325 8.00 11.30 -20.80
C VAL A 325 6.50 10.99 -20.88
N GLY A 326 5.64 11.99 -20.69
CA GLY A 326 4.19 11.85 -20.80
C GLY A 326 3.74 11.40 -22.20
N ILE A 327 4.33 11.95 -23.26
CA ILE A 327 4.05 11.57 -24.66
C ILE A 327 4.53 10.15 -24.96
N LEU A 328 5.73 9.78 -24.52
CA LEU A 328 6.28 8.43 -24.73
C LEU A 328 5.45 7.38 -24.01
N VAL A 329 4.98 7.68 -22.80
CA VAL A 329 4.07 6.81 -22.05
C VAL A 329 2.71 6.74 -22.76
N ALA A 330 2.10 7.87 -23.12
CA ALA A 330 0.80 7.89 -23.79
C ALA A 330 0.80 7.11 -25.12
N ARG A 331 1.87 7.22 -25.91
CA ARG A 331 2.02 6.49 -27.19
C ARG A 331 2.32 5.00 -27.03
N ALA A 332 2.87 4.57 -25.91
CA ALA A 332 3.16 3.16 -25.67
C ALA A 332 1.91 2.33 -25.31
N PHE A 333 0.77 2.97 -25.02
CA PHE A 333 -0.35 2.30 -24.33
C PHE A 333 -1.70 2.25 -25.05
N ASP A 334 -1.89 2.86 -26.24
CA ASP A 334 -3.11 2.77 -27.09
C ASP A 334 -4.42 2.50 -26.29
N GLU A 335 -4.87 3.47 -25.50
CA GLU A 335 -5.94 3.23 -24.52
C GLU A 335 -7.35 3.58 -25.02
N PRO A 336 -8.33 2.66 -24.88
CA PRO A 336 -9.75 2.97 -24.92
C PRO A 336 -10.20 3.68 -23.63
N ILE A 337 -11.03 4.71 -23.78
CA ILE A 337 -11.45 5.65 -22.72
C ILE A 337 -12.50 5.05 -21.76
N ASP A 338 -13.22 4.00 -22.14
CA ASP A 338 -14.50 3.68 -21.49
C ASP A 338 -14.47 2.63 -20.36
N GLY A 339 -13.29 2.23 -19.87
CA GLY A 339 -13.18 1.49 -18.61
C GLY A 339 -14.07 0.24 -18.50
N GLY A 340 -14.32 -0.45 -19.63
CA GLY A 340 -15.32 -1.51 -19.74
C GLY A 340 -15.13 -2.59 -18.68
N GLU A 341 -15.97 -2.56 -17.65
CA GLU A 341 -16.09 -3.66 -16.69
C GLU A 341 -16.66 -4.88 -17.43
N PRO A 342 -15.96 -6.02 -17.47
CA PRO A 342 -16.66 -7.27 -17.64
C PRO A 342 -17.46 -7.50 -16.36
N ALA A 343 -18.80 -7.46 -16.48
CA ALA A 343 -19.68 -7.93 -15.41
C ALA A 343 -19.21 -9.33 -14.97
N PRO A 344 -19.24 -9.65 -13.67
CA PRO A 344 -18.91 -11.00 -13.23
C PRO A 344 -19.73 -11.97 -14.06
N PRO A 345 -19.13 -13.05 -14.61
CA PRO A 345 -19.90 -14.04 -15.34
C PRO A 345 -21.02 -14.45 -14.39
N ARG A 346 -22.26 -14.13 -14.76
CA ARG A 346 -23.41 -14.61 -14.00
C ARG A 346 -23.17 -16.12 -13.89
N PRO A 347 -23.24 -16.72 -12.68
CA PRO A 347 -23.31 -18.18 -12.61
C PRO A 347 -24.38 -18.57 -13.63
N PRO A 348 -24.15 -19.55 -14.50
CA PRO A 348 -25.01 -19.79 -15.64
C PRO A 348 -26.40 -20.17 -15.12
N THR A 349 -27.22 -19.16 -14.87
CA THR A 349 -28.59 -19.28 -14.44
C THR A 349 -29.35 -19.95 -15.55
N ALA A 350 -28.97 -19.72 -16.81
CA ALA A 350 -29.43 -20.48 -17.95
C ALA A 350 -29.10 -21.99 -17.84
N ALA A 351 -27.89 -22.39 -17.42
CA ALA A 351 -27.57 -23.81 -17.29
C ALA A 351 -28.24 -24.48 -16.08
N LEU A 352 -28.38 -23.76 -14.96
CA LEU A 352 -29.13 -24.25 -13.79
C LEU A 352 -30.64 -24.28 -14.06
N GLN A 353 -31.18 -23.30 -14.79
CA GLN A 353 -32.57 -23.27 -15.22
C GLN A 353 -32.85 -24.35 -16.25
N ASP A 354 -31.97 -24.55 -17.24
CA ASP A 354 -32.09 -25.61 -18.26
C ASP A 354 -31.98 -26.99 -17.60
N PHE A 355 -31.03 -27.18 -16.67
CA PHE A 355 -30.96 -28.42 -15.88
C PHE A 355 -32.21 -28.64 -15.02
N SER A 356 -32.72 -27.61 -14.35
CA SER A 356 -33.96 -27.72 -13.57
C SER A 356 -35.18 -28.00 -14.46
N GLN A 357 -35.26 -27.41 -15.65
CA GLN A 357 -36.34 -27.64 -16.60
C GLN A 357 -36.27 -29.04 -17.18
N ARG A 358 -35.08 -29.56 -17.48
CA ARG A 358 -34.89 -30.94 -17.95
C ARG A 358 -35.26 -31.96 -16.88
N LEU A 359 -34.89 -31.73 -15.63
CA LEU A 359 -35.33 -32.58 -14.51
C LEU A 359 -36.85 -32.54 -14.33
N TYR A 360 -37.46 -31.36 -14.45
CA TYR A 360 -38.91 -31.20 -14.33
C TYR A 360 -39.65 -31.91 -15.48
N ALA A 361 -39.15 -31.77 -16.71
CA ALA A 361 -39.70 -32.45 -17.90
C ALA A 361 -39.57 -33.98 -17.81
N ALA A 362 -38.42 -34.48 -17.34
CA ALA A 362 -38.20 -35.91 -17.13
C ALA A 362 -39.14 -36.48 -16.05
N ALA A 363 -39.35 -35.74 -14.96
CA ALA A 363 -40.29 -36.14 -13.90
C ALA A 363 -41.74 -36.17 -14.40
N GLN A 364 -42.15 -35.21 -15.24
CA GLN A 364 -43.49 -35.20 -15.84
C GLN A 364 -43.70 -36.36 -16.83
N GLN A 365 -42.69 -36.72 -17.62
CA GLN A 365 -42.77 -37.88 -18.51
C GLN A 365 -42.87 -39.21 -17.75
N GLN A 366 -42.20 -39.34 -16.60
CA GLN A 366 -42.36 -40.54 -15.76
C GLN A 366 -43.74 -40.60 -15.11
N ALA A 367 -44.30 -39.46 -14.70
CA ALA A 367 -45.61 -39.41 -14.06
C ALA A 367 -46.78 -39.70 -15.03
N SER A 368 -46.63 -39.45 -16.33
CA SER A 368 -47.68 -39.73 -17.33
C SER A 368 -47.61 -41.14 -17.94
N ALA A 369 -46.55 -41.90 -17.65
CA ALA A 369 -46.32 -43.24 -18.18
C ALA A 369 -46.74 -44.39 -17.23
N GLY A 370 -47.20 -44.06 -16.01
CA GLY A 370 -47.69 -45.03 -15.01
C GLY A 370 -49.19 -44.91 -14.79
#